data_AF-A0A3S4CC96-F1
#
_entry.id   AF-A0A3S4CC96-F1
#
_cell.length_a   1.000
_cell.length_b   1.000
_cell.length_c   1.000
_cell.angle_alpha   90.00
_cell.angle_beta   90.00
_cell.angle_gamma   90.00
#
_symmetry.space_group_name_H-M   'P 1'
#
loop_
_entity.id
_entity.type
_entity.pdbx_description
1 polymer ?
#
loop_
_entity_poly.entity_id
_entity_poly.type
_entity_poly.pdbx_seq_one_letter_code
_entity_poly.pdbx_strand_id
1 'polypeptide(L)'
;MRLNGTVPQWSAAILLTATTAACGPGPGVHTGEPPVPTGVTATTSLLPTPTNNLHLANAADYFVESGAHGGYYFASPSGRWRCAIVPHTQAGCQPTRGSTLNIPGAPETVRGADGTVAVPNTIVVGTLGEAHFAVLEKGEFSPGSGAAKALPFVQVLDAAGFRCNFQKSVGVSCVSETTAKGFTFSVDGYTLHYTDVPEDPEP
;
A
#
# COMPACT_ATOMS: atom_id res chain seq x y z
N MET A 1 -11.32 47.59 29.86
CA MET A 1 -10.28 47.17 30.81
C MET A 1 -8.92 47.45 30.20
N ARG A 2 -8.03 48.11 30.94
CA ARG A 2 -6.65 48.46 30.53
C ARG A 2 -5.67 47.31 30.80
N LEU A 3 -4.49 47.44 30.17
CA LEU A 3 -3.16 46.84 30.41
C LEU A 3 -2.78 45.75 29.39
N ASN A 4 -1.88 45.99 28.43
CA ASN A 4 -0.41 46.17 28.50
C ASN A 4 0.35 44.83 28.56
N GLY A 5 1.41 44.71 27.75
CA GLY A 5 2.44 43.66 27.87
C GLY A 5 3.04 43.23 26.52
N THR A 6 3.79 44.08 25.81
CA THR A 6 5.28 44.11 25.75
C THR A 6 5.97 42.78 25.42
N VAL A 7 6.68 42.77 24.29
CA VAL A 7 7.69 41.77 23.86
C VAL A 7 8.94 41.90 24.74
N PRO A 8 9.70 40.80 24.96
CA PRO A 8 11.13 40.93 24.70
C PRO A 8 11.78 39.72 23.99
N GLN A 9 12.63 40.12 23.06
CA GLN A 9 13.73 39.42 22.39
C GLN A 9 14.78 38.91 23.37
N TRP A 10 15.22 37.65 23.24
CA TRP A 10 16.40 37.12 23.92
C TRP A 10 17.25 36.31 22.93
N SER A 11 18.39 36.88 22.57
CA SER A 11 19.52 36.17 21.97
C SER A 11 20.31 35.45 23.05
N ALA A 12 20.75 34.21 22.81
CA ALA A 12 21.89 33.63 23.53
C ALA A 12 22.58 32.59 22.63
N ALA A 13 23.77 32.96 22.16
CA ALA A 13 24.78 32.06 21.61
C ALA A 13 25.44 31.30 22.78
N ILE A 14 25.71 30.00 22.63
CA ILE A 14 26.59 29.25 23.53
C ILE A 14 27.62 28.47 22.70
N LEU A 15 28.87 28.63 23.17
CA LEU A 15 30.14 28.22 22.61
C LEU A 15 30.43 26.71 22.69
N LEU A 16 31.35 26.28 21.81
CA LEU A 16 32.03 25.00 21.74
C LEU A 16 32.62 24.52 23.07
N THR A 17 32.59 23.21 23.30
CA THR A 17 33.66 22.49 24.00
C THR A 17 34.01 21.20 23.25
N ALA A 18 35.25 21.13 22.77
CA ALA A 18 35.89 19.93 22.26
C ALA A 18 36.55 19.18 23.43
N THR A 19 36.28 17.89 23.57
CA THR A 19 37.07 16.99 24.43
C THR A 19 37.57 15.83 23.60
N THR A 20 38.89 15.78 23.42
CA THR A 20 39.62 14.67 22.82
C THR A 20 39.91 13.64 23.91
N ALA A 21 39.34 12.45 23.82
CA ALA A 21 39.78 11.28 24.58
C ALA A 21 40.35 10.25 23.61
N ALA A 22 41.67 10.05 23.72
CA ALA A 22 42.41 9.00 23.05
C ALA A 22 42.06 7.64 23.69
N CYS A 23 41.82 6.61 22.88
CA CYS A 23 41.89 5.22 23.30
C CYS A 23 42.82 4.47 22.34
N GLY A 24 44.00 4.11 22.86
CA GLY A 24 44.93 3.22 22.16
C GLY A 24 44.47 1.76 22.22
N PRO A 25 44.96 0.91 21.30
CA PRO A 25 44.64 -0.51 21.29
C PRO A 25 45.45 -1.28 22.35
N GLY A 26 44.76 -1.85 23.34
CA GLY A 26 45.31 -2.88 24.23
C GLY A 26 45.13 -4.29 23.64
N PRO A 27 46.00 -5.26 23.97
CA PRO A 27 45.97 -6.58 23.35
C PRO A 27 45.02 -7.56 24.07
N GLY A 28 44.22 -8.26 23.27
CA GLY A 28 43.95 -9.70 23.39
C GLY A 28 42.99 -10.20 24.48
N VAL A 29 41.77 -10.57 24.06
CA VAL A 29 41.15 -11.86 24.45
C VAL A 29 40.20 -12.31 23.34
N HIS A 30 40.58 -13.38 22.66
CA HIS A 30 39.74 -14.14 21.75
C HIS A 30 38.70 -14.91 22.59
N THR A 31 37.53 -14.31 22.78
CA THR A 31 36.33 -15.03 23.25
C THR A 31 35.49 -15.27 22.02
N GLY A 32 35.27 -16.55 21.68
CA GLY A 32 34.50 -16.96 20.52
C GLY A 32 33.03 -16.52 20.66
N GLU A 33 32.69 -15.41 20.03
CA GLU A 33 31.33 -15.05 19.68
C GLU A 33 31.04 -15.69 18.31
N PRO A 34 29.98 -16.50 18.14
CA PRO A 34 29.54 -16.87 16.79
C PRO A 34 29.22 -15.59 16.01
N PRO A 35 29.63 -15.46 14.74
CA PRO A 35 29.41 -14.23 14.00
C PRO A 35 27.91 -13.93 13.96
N VAL A 36 27.51 -12.79 14.53
CA VAL A 36 26.23 -12.17 14.22
C VAL A 36 26.16 -12.07 12.70
N PRO A 37 25.15 -12.64 12.02
CA PRO A 37 25.06 -12.51 10.58
C PRO A 37 24.96 -11.02 10.23
N THR A 38 26.03 -10.54 9.60
CA THR A 38 26.16 -9.23 8.99
C THR A 38 25.02 -9.01 8.02
N GLY A 39 24.23 -7.96 8.25
CA GLY A 39 23.48 -7.23 7.24
C GLY A 39 22.47 -8.04 6.43
N VAL A 40 21.19 -7.96 6.81
CA VAL A 40 20.14 -8.08 5.81
C VAL A 40 20.26 -6.84 4.92
N THR A 41 20.94 -6.98 3.78
CA THR A 41 20.82 -5.99 2.70
C THR A 41 19.36 -5.99 2.30
N ALA A 42 18.62 -4.95 2.68
CA ALA A 42 17.30 -4.71 2.13
C ALA A 42 17.47 -4.55 0.61
N THR A 43 17.13 -5.59 -0.15
CA THR A 43 16.95 -5.42 -1.58
C THR A 43 15.72 -4.54 -1.72
N THR A 44 15.92 -3.25 -2.00
CA THR A 44 14.84 -2.40 -2.50
C THR A 44 14.35 -3.07 -3.76
N SER A 45 13.27 -3.83 -3.66
CA SER A 45 12.57 -4.32 -4.83
C SER A 45 12.10 -3.07 -5.55
N LEU A 46 12.76 -2.70 -6.63
CA LEU A 46 12.28 -1.62 -7.46
C LEU A 46 11.05 -2.15 -8.18
N LEU A 47 9.96 -1.43 -8.01
CA LEU A 47 8.77 -1.61 -8.82
C LEU A 47 9.17 -1.50 -10.29
N PRO A 48 8.70 -2.40 -11.18
CA PRO A 48 8.86 -2.17 -12.60
C PRO A 48 8.26 -0.80 -12.95
N THR A 49 9.02 -0.02 -13.71
CA THR A 49 8.50 1.18 -14.37
C THR A 49 7.37 0.71 -15.29
N PRO A 50 6.19 1.37 -15.29
CA PRO A 50 5.17 1.04 -16.26
C PRO A 50 5.79 1.10 -17.65
N THR A 51 5.71 0.00 -18.39
CA THR A 51 6.40 -0.13 -19.69
C THR A 51 6.05 1.00 -20.66
N ASN A 52 4.80 1.48 -20.63
CA ASN A 52 4.36 2.58 -21.48
C ASN A 52 3.07 3.23 -20.94
N ASN A 53 2.92 4.53 -21.19
CA ASN A 53 1.71 5.30 -20.91
C ASN A 53 0.47 4.82 -21.70
N LEU A 54 0.64 4.00 -22.75
CA LEU A 54 -0.47 3.45 -23.55
C LEU A 54 -1.48 2.65 -22.72
N HIS A 55 -1.06 2.10 -21.59
CA HIS A 55 -1.91 1.31 -20.70
C HIS A 55 -2.49 2.12 -19.55
N LEU A 56 -2.18 3.41 -19.42
CA LEU A 56 -2.67 4.22 -18.31
C LEU A 56 -4.15 4.59 -18.50
N ALA A 57 -4.96 4.24 -17.51
CA ALA A 57 -6.30 4.74 -17.40
C ALA A 57 -6.29 6.21 -16.96
N ASN A 58 -7.24 7.00 -17.44
CA ASN A 58 -7.42 8.35 -16.93
C ASN A 58 -7.95 8.29 -15.49
N ALA A 59 -7.12 8.64 -14.50
CA ALA A 59 -7.49 8.56 -13.09
C ALA A 59 -8.71 9.43 -12.71
N ALA A 60 -8.93 10.55 -13.41
CA ALA A 60 -10.08 11.42 -13.15
C ALA A 60 -11.42 10.72 -13.41
N ASP A 61 -11.45 9.71 -14.29
CA ASP A 61 -12.66 8.94 -14.58
C ASP A 61 -13.11 8.02 -13.43
N TYR A 62 -12.22 7.77 -12.47
CA TYR A 62 -12.47 6.86 -11.34
C TYR A 62 -12.55 7.59 -10.01
N PHE A 63 -12.23 8.89 -10.00
CA PHE A 63 -12.26 9.70 -8.78
C PHE A 63 -13.70 10.03 -8.38
N VAL A 64 -14.02 9.81 -7.11
CA VAL A 64 -15.29 10.20 -6.50
C VAL A 64 -15.01 10.93 -5.20
N GLU A 65 -15.56 12.13 -5.07
CA GLU A 65 -15.58 12.88 -3.81
C GLU A 65 -16.74 12.39 -2.92
N SER A 66 -16.43 12.12 -1.66
CA SER A 66 -17.40 11.76 -0.63
C SER A 66 -17.13 12.57 0.64
N GLY A 67 -17.75 13.75 0.74
CA GLY A 67 -17.54 14.66 1.87
C GLY A 67 -16.13 15.25 1.85
N ALA A 68 -15.40 15.15 2.97
CA ALA A 68 -14.04 15.69 3.09
C ALA A 68 -12.94 14.79 2.47
N HIS A 69 -13.32 13.61 1.98
CA HIS A 69 -12.39 12.62 1.45
C HIS A 69 -12.83 12.19 0.05
N GLY A 70 -11.87 12.02 -0.85
CA GLY A 70 -12.08 11.44 -2.17
C GLY A 70 -11.32 10.13 -2.29
N GLY A 71 -11.79 9.26 -3.20
CA GLY A 71 -11.13 8.00 -3.51
C GLY A 71 -11.28 7.66 -4.99
N TYR A 72 -10.43 6.75 -5.46
CA TYR A 72 -10.53 6.24 -6.82
C TYR A 72 -11.20 4.88 -6.78
N TYR A 73 -12.43 4.78 -7.24
CA TYR A 73 -13.26 3.58 -7.14
C TYR A 73 -13.44 2.95 -8.51
N PHE A 74 -13.20 1.65 -8.58
CA PHE A 74 -13.27 0.91 -9.85
C PHE A 74 -13.74 -0.52 -9.62
N ALA A 75 -14.36 -1.10 -10.64
CA ALA A 75 -14.80 -2.49 -10.63
C ALA A 75 -13.95 -3.34 -11.58
N SER A 76 -13.82 -4.62 -11.25
CA SER A 76 -13.32 -5.60 -12.21
C SER A 76 -14.25 -5.66 -13.44
N PRO A 77 -13.75 -5.92 -14.67
CA PRO A 77 -14.59 -6.10 -15.85
C PRO A 77 -15.71 -7.15 -15.70
N SER A 78 -15.47 -8.20 -14.91
CA SER A 78 -16.47 -9.23 -14.62
C SER A 78 -17.53 -8.81 -13.58
N GLY A 79 -17.36 -7.63 -12.96
CA GLY A 79 -18.20 -7.12 -11.88
C GLY A 79 -18.06 -7.86 -10.54
N ARG A 80 -17.16 -8.84 -10.44
CA ARG A 80 -16.98 -9.67 -9.23
C ARG A 80 -16.37 -8.89 -8.07
N TRP A 81 -15.44 -7.99 -8.38
CA TRP A 81 -14.69 -7.22 -7.39
C TRP A 81 -14.98 -5.72 -7.53
N ARG A 82 -15.09 -5.06 -6.38
CA ARG A 82 -15.02 -3.60 -6.25
C ARG A 82 -13.70 -3.26 -5.56
N CYS A 83 -13.00 -2.29 -6.08
CA CYS A 83 -11.69 -1.91 -5.62
C CYS A 83 -11.62 -0.41 -5.43
N ALA A 84 -10.72 0.02 -4.55
CA ALA A 84 -10.47 1.43 -4.35
C ALA A 84 -9.00 1.71 -4.12
N ILE A 85 -8.58 2.91 -4.52
CA ILE A 85 -7.39 3.58 -3.99
C ILE A 85 -7.89 4.68 -3.07
N VAL A 86 -7.59 4.56 -1.78
CA VAL A 86 -7.83 5.58 -0.76
C VAL A 86 -6.53 6.36 -0.60
N PRO A 87 -6.49 7.65 -0.99
CA PRO A 87 -5.27 8.44 -1.02
C PRO A 87 -4.47 8.37 0.29
N HIS A 88 -3.16 8.17 0.17
CA HIS A 88 -2.19 8.12 1.27
C HIS A 88 -2.46 7.05 2.35
N THR A 89 -3.41 6.15 2.11
CA THR A 89 -3.84 5.15 3.08
C THR A 89 -3.58 3.75 2.55
N GLN A 90 -4.33 3.34 1.53
CA GLN A 90 -4.30 1.97 1.02
C GLN A 90 -4.95 1.84 -0.36
N ALA A 91 -4.62 0.75 -1.05
CA ALA A 91 -5.37 0.25 -2.19
C ALA A 91 -5.81 -1.20 -1.92
N GLY A 92 -6.97 -1.60 -2.44
CA GLY A 92 -7.44 -2.97 -2.26
C GLY A 92 -8.75 -3.28 -2.94
N CYS A 93 -9.24 -4.50 -2.73
CA CYS A 93 -10.48 -5.00 -3.33
C CYS A 93 -11.35 -5.78 -2.33
N GLN A 94 -12.66 -5.61 -2.47
CA GLN A 94 -13.72 -6.34 -1.78
C GLN A 94 -14.59 -7.10 -2.80
N PRO A 95 -15.28 -8.17 -2.38
CA PRO A 95 -16.31 -8.79 -3.22
C PRO A 95 -17.45 -7.80 -3.46
N THR A 96 -17.93 -7.69 -4.69
CA THR A 96 -19.12 -6.88 -5.02
C THR A 96 -20.37 -7.44 -4.35
N ARG A 97 -20.47 -8.78 -4.28
CA ARG A 97 -21.59 -9.52 -3.66
C ARG A 97 -21.06 -10.50 -2.62
N GLY A 98 -21.82 -10.71 -1.55
CA GLY A 98 -21.40 -11.54 -0.42
C GLY A 98 -20.63 -10.75 0.62
N SER A 99 -20.12 -11.47 1.62
CA SER A 99 -19.44 -10.91 2.81
C SER A 99 -17.99 -11.35 2.95
N THR A 100 -17.49 -12.24 2.09
CA THR A 100 -16.14 -12.82 2.17
C THR A 100 -15.48 -12.82 0.80
N LEU A 101 -14.15 -12.74 0.78
CA LEU A 101 -13.39 -12.70 -0.46
C LEU A 101 -13.29 -14.10 -1.12
N ASN A 102 -13.29 -15.16 -0.30
CA ASN A 102 -13.26 -16.59 -0.69
C ASN A 102 -12.27 -16.89 -1.85
N ILE A 103 -10.99 -16.65 -1.60
CA ILE A 103 -9.91 -16.99 -2.52
C ILE A 103 -9.21 -18.25 -2.01
N PRO A 104 -8.96 -19.27 -2.86
CA PRO A 104 -8.19 -20.44 -2.47
C PRO A 104 -6.84 -20.07 -1.85
N GLY A 105 -6.50 -20.73 -0.73
CA GLY A 105 -5.26 -20.51 0.03
C GLY A 105 -5.27 -19.31 0.98
N ALA A 106 -6.27 -18.41 0.90
CA ALA A 106 -6.37 -17.29 1.82
C ALA A 106 -6.57 -17.79 3.28
N PRO A 107 -6.14 -17.00 4.29
CA PRO A 107 -6.41 -17.34 5.69
C PRO A 107 -7.91 -17.51 5.95
N GLU A 108 -8.28 -18.53 6.73
CA GLU A 108 -9.67 -18.75 7.13
C GLU A 108 -10.21 -17.59 7.97
N THR A 109 -9.35 -17.01 8.81
CA THR A 109 -9.65 -15.85 9.63
C THR A 109 -8.46 -14.91 9.73
N VAL A 110 -8.75 -13.62 9.93
CA VAL A 110 -7.77 -12.58 10.23
C VAL A 110 -8.26 -11.76 11.43
N ARG A 111 -7.33 -11.06 12.08
CA ARG A 111 -7.67 -10.12 13.14
C ARG A 111 -8.01 -8.76 12.53
N GLY A 112 -9.23 -8.28 12.76
CA GLY A 112 -9.69 -6.96 12.36
C GLY A 112 -9.04 -5.84 13.18
N ALA A 113 -9.26 -4.60 12.75
CA ALA A 113 -8.72 -3.41 13.42
C ALA A 113 -9.25 -3.22 14.84
N ASP A 114 -10.45 -3.73 15.13
CA ASP A 114 -11.09 -3.76 16.45
C ASP A 114 -10.61 -4.93 17.34
N GLY A 115 -9.67 -5.75 16.84
CA GLY A 115 -9.13 -6.92 17.53
C GLY A 115 -9.98 -8.18 17.38
N THR A 116 -11.15 -8.11 16.74
CA THR A 116 -12.01 -9.27 16.50
C THR A 116 -11.41 -10.20 15.46
N VAL A 117 -11.75 -11.49 15.53
CA VAL A 117 -11.31 -12.49 14.55
C VAL A 117 -12.47 -12.81 13.63
N ALA A 118 -12.30 -12.58 12.33
CA ALA A 118 -13.35 -12.79 11.34
C ALA A 118 -12.77 -13.27 9.99
N VAL A 119 -13.64 -13.82 9.14
CA VAL A 119 -13.27 -14.26 7.80
C VAL A 119 -12.93 -13.03 6.95
N PRO A 120 -11.78 -12.99 6.26
CA PRO A 120 -11.39 -11.82 5.48
C PRO A 120 -12.37 -11.54 4.34
N ASN A 121 -12.69 -10.26 4.18
CA ASN A 121 -13.53 -9.76 3.11
C ASN A 121 -12.77 -8.82 2.16
N THR A 122 -11.49 -8.57 2.43
CA THR A 122 -10.66 -7.63 1.68
C THR A 122 -9.24 -8.15 1.58
N ILE A 123 -8.57 -7.86 0.46
CA ILE A 123 -7.11 -7.86 0.36
C ILE A 123 -6.65 -6.42 0.08
N VAL A 124 -5.65 -5.96 0.82
CA VAL A 124 -5.19 -4.58 0.80
C VAL A 124 -3.67 -4.50 0.76
N VAL A 125 -3.16 -3.39 0.27
CA VAL A 125 -1.80 -2.92 0.48
C VAL A 125 -1.83 -1.49 1.00
N GLY A 126 -1.17 -1.23 2.12
CA GLY A 126 -1.06 0.10 2.70
C GLY A 126 0.08 0.90 2.05
N THR A 127 0.07 2.22 2.18
CA THR A 127 1.14 3.06 1.62
C THR A 127 2.54 2.62 2.10
N LEU A 128 2.68 2.25 3.38
CA LEU A 128 3.94 1.79 3.97
C LEU A 128 3.93 0.31 4.42
N GLY A 129 2.81 -0.39 4.22
CA GLY A 129 2.59 -1.73 4.76
C GLY A 129 2.74 -2.83 3.71
N GLU A 130 2.93 -4.06 4.17
CA GLU A 130 2.85 -5.26 3.34
C GLU A 130 1.41 -5.49 2.86
N ALA A 131 1.27 -6.19 1.73
CA ALA A 131 -0.04 -6.65 1.30
C ALA A 131 -0.57 -7.76 2.23
N HIS A 132 -1.84 -7.71 2.60
CA HIS A 132 -2.45 -8.64 3.53
C HIS A 132 -3.97 -8.73 3.37
N PHE A 133 -4.55 -9.79 3.94
CA PHE A 133 -6.00 -9.93 4.06
C PHE A 133 -6.51 -9.19 5.29
N ALA A 134 -7.67 -8.54 5.14
CA ALA A 134 -8.27 -7.71 6.17
C ALA A 134 -9.79 -7.91 6.22
N VAL A 135 -10.37 -7.40 7.31
CA VAL A 135 -11.82 -7.25 7.49
C VAL A 135 -12.09 -5.75 7.54
N LEU A 136 -12.79 -5.26 6.53
CA LEU A 136 -13.24 -3.86 6.44
C LEU A 136 -14.77 -3.81 6.46
N GLU A 137 -15.32 -2.64 6.76
CA GLU A 137 -16.75 -2.42 6.70
C GLU A 137 -17.30 -2.68 5.29
N LYS A 138 -18.57 -3.09 5.23
CA LYS A 138 -19.22 -3.39 3.95
C LYS A 138 -19.37 -2.09 3.17
N GLY A 139 -18.68 -2.03 2.03
CA GLY A 139 -18.79 -0.88 1.13
C GLY A 139 -17.68 0.16 1.32
N GLU A 140 -16.67 -0.12 2.15
CA GLU A 140 -15.46 0.72 2.27
C GLU A 140 -14.86 1.03 0.88
N PHE A 141 -14.85 0.04 -0.01
CA PHE A 141 -14.39 0.21 -1.40
C PHE A 141 -15.54 0.40 -2.39
N SER A 142 -16.57 1.15 -1.99
CA SER A 142 -17.67 1.58 -2.87
C SER A 142 -17.73 3.11 -2.94
N PRO A 143 -18.11 3.70 -4.08
CA PRO A 143 -18.13 5.15 -4.28
C PRO A 143 -19.23 5.91 -3.50
N GLY A 144 -19.86 5.30 -2.50
CA GLY A 144 -20.97 5.85 -1.72
C GLY A 144 -22.30 5.97 -2.49
N SER A 145 -22.26 6.25 -3.80
CA SER A 145 -23.42 6.28 -4.68
C SER A 145 -23.08 5.70 -6.06
N GLY A 146 -24.05 5.06 -6.70
CA GLY A 146 -23.87 4.44 -8.01
C GLY A 146 -22.97 3.20 -8.00
N ALA A 147 -22.63 2.72 -9.21
CA ALA A 147 -21.68 1.64 -9.40
C ALA A 147 -20.32 2.22 -9.80
N ALA A 148 -19.25 1.61 -9.30
CA ALA A 148 -17.90 1.96 -9.73
C ALA A 148 -17.72 1.63 -11.23
N LYS A 149 -17.02 2.51 -11.96
CA LYS A 149 -16.66 2.29 -13.36
C LYS A 149 -15.76 1.06 -13.48
N ALA A 150 -15.98 0.22 -14.49
CA ALA A 150 -15.08 -0.90 -14.75
C ALA A 150 -13.73 -0.38 -15.27
N LEU A 151 -12.63 -0.82 -14.64
CA LEU A 151 -11.28 -0.62 -15.19
C LEU A 151 -11.03 -1.72 -16.24
N PRO A 152 -10.83 -1.38 -17.52
CA PRO A 152 -10.63 -2.39 -18.57
C PRO A 152 -9.42 -3.28 -18.29
N PHE A 153 -9.44 -4.49 -18.86
CA PHE A 153 -8.24 -5.32 -18.88
C PHE A 153 -7.08 -4.57 -19.52
N VAL A 154 -5.87 -4.90 -19.07
CA VAL A 154 -4.59 -4.32 -19.53
C VAL A 154 -4.47 -2.81 -19.35
N GLN A 155 -5.40 -2.18 -18.64
CA GLN A 155 -5.24 -0.82 -18.16
C GLN A 155 -4.72 -0.81 -16.72
N VAL A 156 -3.84 0.16 -16.45
CA VAL A 156 -3.29 0.47 -15.15
C VAL A 156 -3.92 1.77 -14.67
N LEU A 157 -4.59 1.71 -13.53
CA LEU A 157 -4.97 2.90 -12.79
C LEU A 157 -3.82 3.25 -11.85
N ASP A 158 -3.13 4.34 -12.17
CA ASP A 158 -2.07 4.94 -11.36
C ASP A 158 -2.62 6.20 -10.68
N ALA A 159 -2.75 6.16 -9.36
CA ALA A 159 -3.30 7.25 -8.58
C ALA A 159 -2.83 7.23 -7.12
N ALA A 160 -2.58 8.42 -6.57
CA ALA A 160 -2.32 8.64 -5.15
C ALA A 160 -1.25 7.71 -4.51
N GLY A 161 -0.21 7.36 -5.27
CA GLY A 161 0.91 6.52 -4.81
C GLY A 161 0.63 5.01 -4.86
N PHE A 162 -0.40 4.61 -5.61
CA PHE A 162 -0.72 3.21 -5.87
C PHE A 162 -0.96 2.97 -7.35
N ARG A 163 -0.58 1.78 -7.82
CA ARG A 163 -0.96 1.26 -9.14
C ARG A 163 -1.83 0.04 -8.99
N CYS A 164 -2.93 -0.02 -9.74
CA CYS A 164 -3.79 -1.20 -9.82
C CYS A 164 -4.11 -1.55 -11.28
N ASN A 165 -4.18 -2.84 -11.60
CA ASN A 165 -4.52 -3.31 -12.94
C ASN A 165 -5.38 -4.59 -12.91
N PHE A 166 -6.03 -4.88 -14.04
CA PHE A 166 -6.69 -6.17 -14.29
C PHE A 166 -6.10 -6.85 -15.51
N GLN A 167 -5.81 -8.14 -15.38
CA GLN A 167 -5.36 -9.00 -16.46
C GLN A 167 -6.24 -10.24 -16.52
N LYS A 168 -6.62 -10.67 -17.73
CA LYS A 168 -7.51 -11.83 -17.93
C LYS A 168 -6.89 -13.11 -17.33
N SER A 169 -5.58 -13.28 -17.44
CA SER A 169 -4.85 -14.50 -17.07
C SER A 169 -4.48 -14.58 -15.58
N VAL A 170 -4.22 -13.45 -14.92
CA VAL A 170 -3.74 -13.43 -13.52
C VAL A 170 -4.69 -12.76 -12.53
N GLY A 171 -5.68 -12.01 -13.00
CA GLY A 171 -6.69 -11.37 -12.15
C GLY A 171 -6.38 -9.92 -11.82
N VAL A 172 -6.56 -9.55 -10.56
CA VAL A 172 -6.45 -8.17 -10.04
C VAL A 172 -5.10 -8.00 -9.36
N SER A 173 -4.40 -6.92 -9.65
CA SER A 173 -3.13 -6.59 -9.00
C SER A 173 -3.15 -5.16 -8.47
N CYS A 174 -2.62 -4.93 -7.27
CA CYS A 174 -2.37 -3.58 -6.73
C CYS A 174 -1.04 -3.51 -6.00
N VAL A 175 -0.41 -2.34 -6.01
CA VAL A 175 0.91 -2.11 -5.42
C VAL A 175 1.01 -0.72 -4.81
N SER A 176 1.72 -0.61 -3.68
CA SER A 176 2.19 0.66 -3.14
C SER A 176 3.47 1.07 -3.87
N GLU A 177 3.46 2.25 -4.48
CA GLU A 177 4.64 2.80 -5.14
C GLU A 177 5.79 3.13 -4.18
N THR A 178 5.45 3.37 -2.92
CA THR A 178 6.42 3.72 -1.88
C THR A 178 7.23 2.52 -1.43
N THR A 179 6.62 1.33 -1.36
CA THR A 179 7.26 0.13 -0.80
C THR A 179 7.52 -0.97 -1.83
N ALA A 180 6.97 -0.84 -3.03
CA ALA A 180 6.90 -1.90 -4.04
C ALA A 180 6.23 -3.19 -3.57
N LYS A 181 5.58 -3.18 -2.40
CA LYS A 181 4.76 -4.28 -1.92
C LYS A 181 3.39 -4.20 -2.56
N GLY A 182 2.79 -5.35 -2.79
CA GLY A 182 1.54 -5.45 -3.51
C GLY A 182 1.00 -6.87 -3.48
N PHE A 183 -0.08 -7.08 -4.20
CA PHE A 183 -0.69 -8.38 -4.34
C PHE A 183 -1.18 -8.58 -5.78
N THR A 184 -1.41 -9.85 -6.11
CA THR A 184 -2.17 -10.29 -7.28
C THR A 184 -3.11 -11.40 -6.84
N PHE A 185 -4.39 -11.35 -7.25
CA PHE A 185 -5.33 -12.41 -6.94
C PHE A 185 -6.41 -12.61 -8.01
N SER A 186 -6.97 -13.82 -8.05
CA SER A 186 -8.11 -14.19 -8.87
C SER A 186 -9.05 -15.11 -8.08
N VAL A 187 -10.01 -15.74 -8.77
CA VAL A 187 -10.84 -16.80 -8.16
C VAL A 187 -10.06 -18.09 -7.92
N ASP A 188 -8.88 -18.24 -8.54
CA ASP A 188 -8.08 -19.47 -8.51
C ASP A 188 -6.99 -19.44 -7.43
N GLY A 189 -6.66 -18.25 -6.90
CA GLY A 189 -5.65 -18.10 -5.86
C GLY A 189 -5.14 -16.66 -5.73
N TYR A 190 -4.07 -16.49 -4.96
CA TYR A 190 -3.41 -15.19 -4.76
C TYR A 190 -1.89 -15.34 -4.57
N THR A 191 -1.20 -14.22 -4.68
CA THR A 191 0.18 -14.00 -4.27
C THR A 191 0.32 -12.61 -3.63
N LEU A 192 1.24 -12.45 -2.68
CA LEU A 192 1.56 -11.16 -2.04
C LEU A 192 2.69 -10.46 -2.80
N HIS A 193 2.58 -10.49 -4.13
CA HIS A 193 3.46 -9.81 -5.08
C HIS A 193 2.61 -9.13 -6.13
N TYR A 194 3.02 -7.94 -6.56
CA TYR A 194 2.39 -7.25 -7.67
C TYR A 194 2.76 -7.91 -9.00
N THR A 195 1.78 -8.07 -9.89
CA THR A 195 1.99 -8.45 -11.28
C THR A 195 1.63 -7.28 -12.18
N ASP A 196 2.63 -6.75 -12.88
CA ASP A 196 2.46 -5.65 -13.81
C ASP A 196 1.83 -6.12 -15.14
N VAL A 197 1.31 -5.17 -15.92
CA VAL A 197 0.85 -5.45 -17.29
C VAL A 197 2.07 -5.68 -18.19
N PRO A 198 2.15 -6.79 -18.95
CA PRO A 198 3.22 -7.02 -19.91
C PRO A 198 3.33 -5.94 -20.98
N GLU A 199 4.52 -5.78 -21.57
CA GLU A 199 4.80 -4.81 -22.62
C GLU A 199 3.94 -5.01 -23.87
N ASP A 200 3.77 -6.27 -24.26
CA ASP A 200 2.94 -6.74 -25.37
C ASP A 200 1.85 -7.64 -24.80
N PRO A 201 0.77 -7.08 -24.23
CA PRO A 201 -0.30 -7.90 -23.70
C PRO A 201 -1.02 -8.62 -24.86
N GLU A 202 -1.29 -9.92 -24.70
CA GLU A 202 -2.14 -10.62 -25.67
C GLU A 202 -3.52 -9.95 -25.77
N PRO A 203 -4.08 -9.80 -26.99
CA PRO A 203 -5.37 -9.14 -27.21
C PRO A 203 -6.56 -9.78 -26.47
#